data_AF-A0A5E4P646-F1
#
_entry.id   AF-A0A5E4P646-F1
#
_cell.length_a   1.000
_cell.length_b   1.000
_cell.length_c   1.000
_cell.angle_alpha   90.00
_cell.angle_beta   90.00
_cell.angle_gamma   90.00
#
_symmetry.space_group_name_H-M   'P 1'
#
loop_
_entity.id
_entity.type
_entity.pdbx_description
1 polymer ?
#
loop_
_entity_poly.entity_id
_entity_poly.type
_entity_poly.pdbx_seq_one_letter_code
_entity_poly.pdbx_strand_id
1 'polypeptide(L)'
;MILAYHSKEIQKITGAVQVFPIIGPAFLLTTIGLAGSLPFGMFFSEIALLAAALAAGQYAVAVAVIVLTIVAFGSFLLKASGMVYGPAPAKVDKRPIGLASISAMAILFILAILTGFLAPILLSDFIRSAAATALGGF
;
A
#
# COMPACT_ATOMS: atom_id res chain seq x y z
N MET A 1 9.38 13.86 -3.85
CA MET A 1 8.95 14.33 -2.52
C MET A 1 10.14 14.56 -1.59
N ILE A 2 10.89 13.53 -1.20
CA ILE A 2 12.09 13.66 -0.32
C ILE A 2 13.11 14.67 -0.85
N LEU A 3 13.43 14.61 -2.15
CA LEU A 3 14.38 15.55 -2.79
C LEU A 3 13.91 17.01 -2.77
N ALA A 4 12.59 17.25 -2.77
CA ALA A 4 12.02 18.60 -2.78
C ALA A 4 11.92 19.20 -1.38
N TYR A 5 11.68 18.34 -0.37
CA TYR A 5 11.59 18.74 1.04
C TYR A 5 12.92 18.63 1.78
N HIS A 6 13.98 18.12 1.12
CA HIS A 6 15.30 17.85 1.70
C HIS A 6 15.26 17.07 3.02
N SER A 7 14.21 16.28 3.24
CA SER A 7 13.97 15.56 4.48
C SER A 7 13.27 14.23 4.21
N LYS A 8 13.60 13.24 5.03
CA LYS A 8 12.93 11.92 5.08
C LYS A 8 11.97 11.82 6.27
N GLU A 9 11.88 12.85 7.11
CA GLU A 9 11.02 12.85 8.28
C GLU A 9 9.57 13.12 7.86
N ILE A 10 8.69 12.15 8.13
CA ILE A 10 7.25 12.24 7.84
C ILE A 10 6.63 13.54 8.36
N GLN A 11 7.06 14.01 9.54
CA GLN A 11 6.57 15.22 10.20
C GLN A 11 6.93 16.51 9.45
N LYS A 12 8.03 16.50 8.68
CA LYS A 12 8.52 17.68 7.93
C LYS A 12 7.96 17.76 6.52
N ILE A 13 7.27 16.72 6.06
CA ILE A 13 6.71 16.66 4.72
C ILE A 13 5.20 16.86 4.83
N THR A 14 4.72 18.08 4.59
CA THR A 14 3.31 18.46 4.71
C THR A 14 2.82 19.23 3.49
N GLY A 15 1.52 19.18 3.17
CA GLY A 15 0.92 19.94 2.07
C GLY A 15 1.37 19.48 0.67
N ALA A 16 1.67 18.19 0.50
CA ALA A 16 2.20 17.67 -0.76
C ALA A 16 1.30 17.92 -1.96
N VAL A 17 -0.04 17.96 -1.81
CA VAL A 17 -0.96 18.24 -2.91
C VAL A 17 -0.83 19.68 -3.45
N GLN A 18 -0.51 20.64 -2.58
CA GLN A 18 -0.36 22.06 -2.93
C GLN A 18 0.98 22.33 -3.62
N VAL A 19 2.00 21.55 -3.28
CA VAL A 19 3.34 21.65 -3.89
C VAL A 19 3.46 20.81 -5.17
N PHE A 20 2.92 19.59 -5.16
CA PHE A 20 2.96 18.63 -6.26
C PHE A 20 1.56 18.01 -6.49
N PRO A 21 0.72 18.59 -7.37
CA PRO A 21 -0.68 18.18 -7.52
C PRO A 21 -0.85 16.77 -8.09
N ILE A 22 0.16 16.21 -8.76
CA ILE A 22 0.14 14.82 -9.27
C ILE A 22 0.72 13.85 -8.24
N ILE A 23 1.87 14.18 -7.64
CA ILE A 23 2.60 13.27 -6.75
C ILE A 23 1.92 13.12 -5.40
N GLY A 24 1.34 14.19 -4.85
CA GLY A 24 0.64 14.15 -3.57
C GLY A 24 -0.50 13.12 -3.58
N PRO A 25 -1.47 13.23 -4.50
CA PRO A 25 -2.54 12.25 -4.64
C PRO A 25 -2.04 10.85 -5.02
N ALA A 26 -1.07 10.74 -5.94
CA ALA A 26 -0.51 9.44 -6.32
C ALA A 26 0.14 8.71 -5.12
N PHE A 27 0.82 9.44 -4.24
CA PHE A 27 1.38 8.92 -3.00
C PHE A 27 0.28 8.43 -2.04
N LEU A 28 -0.82 9.18 -1.90
CA LEU A 28 -1.95 8.78 -1.08
C LEU A 28 -2.60 7.50 -1.63
N LEU A 29 -2.87 7.45 -2.94
CA LEU A 29 -3.45 6.28 -3.60
C LEU A 29 -2.56 5.04 -3.44
N THR A 30 -1.25 5.22 -3.62
CA THR A 30 -0.28 4.12 -3.41
C THR A 30 -0.24 3.68 -1.94
N THR A 31 -0.36 4.61 -1.00
CA THR A 31 -0.42 4.28 0.43
C THR A 31 -1.69 3.50 0.77
N ILE A 32 -2.84 3.89 0.23
CA ILE A 32 -4.10 3.16 0.38
C ILE A 32 -3.97 1.75 -0.21
N GLY A 33 -3.25 1.61 -1.32
CA GLY A 33 -2.97 0.30 -1.90
C GLY A 33 -2.07 -0.58 -1.04
N LEU A 34 -0.96 -0.01 -0.57
CA LEU A 34 -0.03 -0.68 0.34
C LEU A 34 -0.64 -0.98 1.70
N ALA A 35 -1.62 -0.21 2.14
CA ALA A 35 -2.28 -0.44 3.43
C ALA A 35 -3.25 -1.64 3.38
N GLY A 36 -3.55 -2.18 2.20
CA GLY A 36 -4.46 -3.33 2.05
C GLY A 36 -5.86 -2.96 1.57
N SER A 37 -6.01 -2.03 0.62
CA SER A 37 -7.32 -1.80 -0.02
C SER A 37 -7.63 -2.83 -1.11
N LEU A 38 -8.92 -3.10 -1.33
CA LEU A 38 -9.48 -4.07 -2.28
C LEU A 38 -8.84 -4.11 -3.69
N PRO A 39 -8.44 -2.99 -4.33
CA PRO A 39 -7.81 -3.05 -5.66
C PRO A 39 -6.38 -3.60 -5.68
N PHE A 40 -5.77 -3.91 -4.52
CA PHE A 40 -4.38 -4.34 -4.41
C PHE A 40 -4.25 -5.73 -3.79
N GLY A 41 -3.23 -6.47 -4.23
CA GLY A 41 -3.01 -7.86 -3.82
C GLY A 41 -2.79 -8.06 -2.31
N MET A 42 -2.35 -7.01 -1.59
CA MET A 42 -2.14 -7.10 -0.15
C MET A 42 -3.44 -7.39 0.61
N PHE A 43 -4.58 -6.84 0.17
CA PHE A 43 -5.88 -7.12 0.79
C PHE A 43 -6.25 -8.61 0.71
N PHE A 44 -6.04 -9.24 -0.45
CA PHE A 44 -6.31 -10.67 -0.61
C PHE A 44 -5.45 -11.54 0.31
N SER A 45 -4.23 -11.09 0.64
CA SER A 45 -3.36 -11.79 1.59
C SER A 45 -3.91 -11.75 3.02
N GLU A 46 -4.45 -10.61 3.44
CA GLU A 46 -5.08 -10.46 4.76
C GLU A 46 -6.37 -11.26 4.87
N ILE A 47 -7.21 -11.26 3.83
CA ILE A 47 -8.42 -12.09 3.76
C ILE A 47 -8.06 -13.58 3.80
N ALA A 48 -7.02 -14.01 3.09
CA ALA A 48 -6.56 -15.39 3.13
C ALA A 48 -6.08 -15.80 4.54
N LEU A 49 -5.32 -14.94 5.22
CA LEU A 49 -4.89 -15.17 6.60
C LEU A 49 -6.08 -15.27 7.56
N LEU A 50 -7.04 -14.36 7.43
CA LEU A 50 -8.25 -14.36 8.24
C LEU A 50 -9.10 -15.62 8.01
N ALA A 51 -9.29 -15.99 6.74
CA ALA A 51 -10.01 -17.20 6.36
C ALA A 51 -9.33 -18.46 6.91
N ALA A 52 -8.00 -18.55 6.84
CA ALA A 52 -7.24 -19.67 7.38
C ALA A 52 -7.38 -19.77 8.92
N ALA A 53 -7.30 -18.64 9.62
CA ALA A 53 -7.48 -18.60 11.08
C ALA A 53 -8.89 -19.04 11.50
N LEU A 54 -9.92 -18.57 10.79
CA LEU A 54 -11.31 -18.96 11.03
C LEU A 54 -11.56 -20.45 10.73
N ALA A 55 -11.03 -20.95 9.61
CA ALA A 55 -11.14 -22.37 9.24
C ALA A 55 -10.44 -23.30 10.25
N ALA A 56 -9.36 -22.85 10.87
CA ALA A 56 -8.66 -23.56 11.95
C ALA A 56 -9.33 -23.43 13.33
N GLY A 57 -10.46 -22.71 13.45
CA GLY A 57 -11.12 -22.43 14.73
C GLY A 57 -10.33 -21.50 15.66
N GLN A 58 -9.28 -20.83 15.16
CA GLN A 58 -8.39 -19.98 15.93
C GLN A 58 -8.92 -18.55 16.01
N TYR A 59 -10.02 -18.35 16.73
CA TYR A 59 -10.69 -17.04 16.81
C TYR A 59 -9.81 -15.93 17.41
N ALA A 60 -8.94 -16.26 18.37
CA ALA A 60 -8.00 -15.28 18.93
C ALA A 60 -7.01 -14.75 17.88
N VAL A 61 -6.52 -15.63 16.98
CA VAL A 61 -5.64 -15.26 15.88
C VAL A 61 -6.41 -14.41 14.84
N ALA A 62 -7.64 -14.80 14.52
CA ALA A 62 -8.50 -14.03 13.61
C ALA A 62 -8.73 -12.60 14.13
N VAL A 63 -9.04 -12.43 15.43
CA VAL A 63 -9.19 -11.12 16.06
C VAL A 63 -7.88 -10.33 16.02
N ALA A 64 -6.74 -10.97 16.32
CA ALA A 64 -5.44 -10.31 16.26
C ALA A 64 -5.12 -9.80 14.86
N VAL A 65 -5.35 -10.60 13.81
CA VAL A 65 -5.17 -10.19 12.40
C VAL A 65 -6.01 -8.96 12.08
N ILE A 66 -7.31 -8.98 12.42
CA ILE A 66 -8.21 -7.85 12.17
C ILE A 66 -7.70 -6.57 12.87
N VAL A 67 -7.37 -6.66 14.16
CA VAL A 67 -6.92 -5.50 14.94
C VAL A 67 -5.62 -4.94 14.38
N LEU A 68 -4.64 -5.80 14.08
CA LEU A 68 -3.35 -5.38 13.54
C LEU A 68 -3.50 -4.73 12.16
N THR A 69 -4.31 -5.30 11.27
CA THR A 69 -4.62 -4.71 9.96
C THR A 69 -5.29 -3.35 10.11
N ILE A 70 -6.30 -3.21 10.98
CA ILE A 70 -6.97 -1.92 11.21
C ILE A 70 -5.98 -0.87 11.73
N VAL A 71 -5.13 -1.23 12.69
CA VAL A 71 -4.14 -0.31 13.26
C VAL A 71 -3.09 0.08 12.22
N ALA A 72 -2.60 -0.87 11.43
CA ALA A 72 -1.64 -0.61 10.35
C ALA A 72 -2.24 0.30 9.28
N PHE A 73 -3.44 -0.03 8.79
CA PHE A 73 -4.16 0.74 7.79
C PHE A 73 -4.44 2.16 8.28
N GLY A 74 -5.01 2.30 9.49
CA GLY A 74 -5.32 3.60 10.09
C GLY A 74 -4.06 4.45 10.29
N SER A 75 -2.98 3.85 10.79
CA SER A 75 -1.70 4.55 11.00
C SER A 75 -1.10 5.06 9.70
N PHE A 76 -1.13 4.26 8.63
CA PHE A 76 -0.66 4.68 7.31
C PHE A 76 -1.54 5.77 6.71
N LEU A 77 -2.86 5.60 6.76
CA LEU A 77 -3.78 6.57 6.19
C LEU A 77 -3.69 7.92 6.91
N LEU A 78 -3.63 7.93 8.25
CA LEU A 78 -3.49 9.16 9.03
C LEU A 78 -2.18 9.89 8.71
N LYS A 79 -1.05 9.17 8.69
CA LYS A 79 0.26 9.77 8.38
C LYS A 79 0.33 10.29 6.95
N ALA A 80 -0.13 9.51 5.97
CA ALA A 80 -0.12 9.93 4.57
C ALA A 80 -1.08 11.11 4.32
N SER A 81 -2.26 11.10 4.96
CA SER A 81 -3.20 12.22 4.87
C SER A 81 -2.60 13.50 5.46
N GLY A 82 -1.91 13.41 6.60
CA GLY A 82 -1.16 14.54 7.17
C GLY A 82 -0.07 15.07 6.23
N MET A 83 0.63 14.18 5.53
CA MET A 83 1.66 14.57 4.56
C MET A 83 1.08 15.25 3.31
N VAL A 84 -0.07 14.77 2.84
CA VAL A 84 -0.68 15.22 1.57
C VAL A 84 -1.52 16.48 1.76
N TYR A 85 -2.33 16.54 2.82
CA TYR A 85 -3.29 17.61 3.10
C TYR A 85 -2.88 18.56 4.22
N GLY A 86 -1.74 18.33 4.88
CA GLY A 86 -1.22 19.24 5.91
C GLY A 86 -0.91 20.65 5.40
N PRO A 87 -0.57 21.59 6.28
CA PRO A 87 -0.23 22.96 5.90
C PRO A 87 1.03 22.97 5.01
N ALA A 88 0.98 23.67 3.87
CA ALA A 88 2.13 23.75 2.98
C ALA A 88 3.24 24.65 3.57
N PRO A 89 4.51 24.20 3.52
CA PRO A 89 5.63 25.05 3.89
C PRO A 89 5.82 26.20 2.89
N ALA A 90 6.22 27.37 3.38
CA ALA A 90 6.40 28.57 2.56
C ALA A 90 7.55 28.49 1.53
N LYS A 91 8.51 27.58 1.70
CA LYS A 91 9.70 27.43 0.85
C LYS A 91 9.94 25.97 0.49
N VAL A 92 9.21 25.47 -0.50
CA VAL A 92 9.50 24.15 -1.10
C VAL A 92 9.88 24.37 -2.56
N ASP A 93 10.99 23.75 -2.98
CA ASP A 93 11.44 23.78 -4.37
C ASP A 93 10.45 23.03 -5.25
N LYS A 94 9.67 23.77 -6.02
CA LYS A 94 8.76 23.24 -7.03
C LYS A 94 9.56 22.79 -8.24
N ARG A 95 10.06 21.55 -8.20
CA ARG A 95 10.73 20.95 -9.35
C ARG A 95 9.70 20.39 -10.34
N PRO A 96 9.79 20.72 -11.65
CA PRO A 96 8.94 20.10 -12.64
C PRO A 96 9.20 18.59 -12.68
N ILE A 97 8.13 17.81 -12.81
CA ILE A 97 8.21 16.36 -12.90
C ILE A 97 8.28 16.02 -14.38
N GLY A 98 9.28 15.25 -14.80
CA GLY A 98 9.40 14.80 -16.18
C GLY A 98 8.26 13.85 -16.57
N LEU A 99 7.77 13.97 -17.81
CA LEU A 99 6.71 13.10 -18.35
C LEU A 99 7.07 11.61 -18.24
N ALA A 100 8.34 11.24 -18.44
CA ALA A 100 8.82 9.87 -18.29
C ALA A 100 8.66 9.32 -16.85
N SER A 101 8.80 10.17 -15.83
CA SER A 101 8.58 9.75 -14.44
C SER A 101 7.09 9.56 -14.15
N ILE A 102 6.23 10.43 -14.70
CA ILE A 102 4.78 10.31 -14.55
C ILE A 102 4.28 9.04 -15.24
N SER A 103 4.75 8.74 -16.46
CA SER A 103 4.37 7.53 -17.17
C SER A 103 4.85 6.28 -16.44
N ALA A 104 6.09 6.26 -15.93
CA ALA A 104 6.59 5.14 -15.13
C ALA A 104 5.75 4.91 -13.87
N MET A 105 5.39 5.97 -13.14
CA MET A 105 4.50 5.86 -11.97
C MET A 105 3.12 5.31 -12.35
N ALA A 106 2.53 5.79 -13.45
CA ALA A 106 1.24 5.31 -13.92
C ALA A 106 1.30 3.83 -14.33
N ILE A 107 2.33 3.41 -15.06
CA ILE A 107 2.53 2.02 -15.46
C ILE A 107 2.66 1.12 -14.23
N LEU A 108 3.51 1.50 -13.25
CA LEU A 108 3.68 0.72 -12.03
C LEU A 108 2.38 0.64 -11.22
N PHE A 109 1.63 1.73 -11.13
CA PHE A 109 0.35 1.75 -10.42
C PHE A 109 -0.69 0.84 -11.10
N ILE A 110 -0.78 0.89 -12.43
CA ILE A 110 -1.67 -0.01 -13.20
C ILE A 110 -1.24 -1.46 -13.02
N LEU A 111 0.06 -1.77 -13.12
CA LEU A 111 0.58 -3.11 -12.89
C LEU A 111 0.29 -3.61 -11.46
N ALA A 112 0.37 -2.74 -10.46
CA ALA A 112 0.03 -3.10 -9.08
C ALA A 112 -1.46 -3.45 -8.92
N ILE A 113 -2.36 -2.72 -9.58
CA ILE A 113 -3.80 -3.03 -9.59
C ILE A 113 -4.06 -4.32 -10.36
N LEU A 114 -3.51 -4.44 -11.58
CA LEU A 114 -3.70 -5.62 -12.42
C LEU A 114 -3.22 -6.87 -11.68
N THR A 115 -2.00 -6.86 -11.14
CA THR A 115 -1.49 -7.99 -10.35
C THR A 115 -2.31 -8.22 -9.09
N GLY A 116 -2.86 -7.19 -8.44
CA GLY A 116 -3.77 -7.36 -7.31
C GLY A 116 -5.02 -8.16 -7.65
N PHE A 117 -5.67 -7.84 -8.77
CA PHE A 117 -6.87 -8.55 -9.24
C PHE A 117 -6.54 -9.93 -9.84
N LEU A 118 -5.42 -10.05 -10.53
CA LEU A 118 -5.02 -11.26 -11.23
C LEU A 118 -4.34 -12.28 -10.31
N ALA A 119 -3.73 -11.85 -9.20
CA ALA A 119 -2.96 -12.70 -8.31
C ALA A 119 -3.73 -13.91 -7.78
N PRO A 120 -4.97 -13.77 -7.27
CA PRO A 120 -5.74 -14.93 -6.80
C PRO A 120 -5.98 -15.97 -7.90
N ILE A 121 -6.17 -15.51 -9.14
CA ILE A 121 -6.49 -16.37 -10.28
C ILE A 121 -5.23 -17.07 -10.80
N LEU A 122 -4.14 -16.33 -10.97
CA LEU A 122 -2.91 -16.83 -11.61
C LEU A 122 -1.96 -17.54 -10.66
N LEU A 123 -1.91 -17.15 -9.39
CA LEU A 123 -0.94 -17.69 -8.43
C LEU A 123 -1.54 -18.74 -7.49
N SER A 124 -2.85 -18.96 -7.45
CA SER A 124 -3.44 -19.91 -6.50
C SER A 124 -2.89 -21.34 -6.65
N ASP A 125 -2.74 -21.83 -7.88
CA ASP A 125 -2.18 -23.17 -8.14
C ASP A 125 -0.70 -23.28 -7.75
N PHE A 126 0.08 -22.23 -8.04
CA PHE A 126 1.48 -22.15 -7.64
C PHE A 126 1.65 -22.06 -6.12
N ILE A 127 0.82 -21.25 -5.45
CA ILE A 127 0.83 -21.09 -3.98
C ILE A 127 0.44 -22.40 -3.31
N ARG A 128 -0.60 -23.09 -3.81
CA ARG A 128 -1.00 -24.41 -3.29
C ARG A 128 0.12 -25.43 -3.43
N SER A 129 0.77 -25.48 -4.59
CA SER A 129 1.89 -26.40 -4.85
C SER A 129 3.08 -26.09 -3.93
N ALA A 130 3.44 -24.82 -3.77
CA ALA A 130 4.52 -24.40 -2.88
C ALA A 130 4.21 -24.69 -1.40
N ALA A 131 2.96 -24.43 -0.98
CA ALA A 131 2.50 -24.72 0.38
C ALA A 131 2.53 -26.22 0.69
N ALA A 132 2.14 -27.08 -0.27
CA ALA A 132 2.20 -28.53 -0.13
C ALA A 132 3.65 -29.01 0.09
N THR A 133 4.61 -28.50 -0.69
CA THR A 133 6.03 -28.83 -0.50
C THR A 133 6.56 -28.34 0.85
N ALA A 134 6.21 -27.11 1.26
CA ALA A 134 6.69 -26.51 2.50
C ALA A 134 6.11 -27.16 3.77
N LEU A 135 4.87 -27.67 3.71
CA LEU A 135 4.19 -28.30 4.84
C LEU A 135 4.42 -29.83 4.94
N GLY A 136 5.24 -30.39 4.04
CA GLY A 136 5.71 -31.78 4.14
C GLY A 136 5.37 -32.67 2.94
N GLY A 137 5.65 -32.22 1.72
CA GLY A 137 5.56 -33.06 0.52
C GLY A 137 6.72 -34.06 0.42
N PHE A 138 6.55 -35.24 1.03
CA PHE A 138 6.75 -36.53 0.39
C PHE A 138 5.40 -37.23 0.29
#